data_AF-K1SDC5-F1
#
_entry.id   AF-K1SDC5-F1
#
_cell.length_a   1.000
_cell.length_b   1.000
_cell.length_c   1.000
_cell.angle_alpha   90.00
_cell.angle_beta   90.00
_cell.angle_gamma   90.00
#
_symmetry.space_group_name_H-M   'P 1'
#
loop_
_entity.id
_entity.type
_entity.pdbx_description
1 polymer ?
#
loop_
_entity_poly.entity_id
_entity_poly.type
_entity_poly.pdbx_seq_one_letter_code
_entity_poly.pdbx_strand_id
1 'polypeptide(L)'
;MFACASYELTDDFEENISAEIRQNMRRLRSHASIALWCGNNEMETQYETLAWQKSKKQTYDYIHLYEYIIPKIVKEEDPEKFYWPSSPSSGGNYENSNAENVGDTHYWGVWHGSEPFTAYRSHHYRFLSEFGFQSFPALQTVKRFTEDGDRNIFSRVMEMHQRNTAANGKILNYISQTYLYPKNFDELLYCSQLLQADA
;
A
#
# COMPACT_ATOMS: atom_id res chain seq x y z
N MET A 1 2.62 1.32 -14.63
CA MET A 1 2.48 1.56 -13.17
C MET A 1 1.05 1.22 -12.75
N PHE A 2 0.82 0.27 -11.84
CA PHE A 2 -0.54 -0.23 -11.53
C PHE A 2 -0.75 -0.41 -10.03
N ALA A 3 -1.88 0.07 -9.51
CA ALA A 3 -2.22 -0.06 -8.09
C ALA A 3 -3.74 0.00 -7.84
N CYS A 4 -4.21 -0.87 -6.95
CA CYS A 4 -5.51 -0.81 -6.27
C CYS A 4 -6.75 -0.60 -7.16
N ALA A 5 -6.73 -1.07 -8.41
CA ALA A 5 -7.82 -0.87 -9.37
C ALA A 5 -7.86 -2.02 -10.37
N SER A 6 -9.04 -2.31 -10.92
CA SER A 6 -9.18 -3.26 -12.03
C SER A 6 -8.93 -2.53 -13.37
N TYR A 7 -7.99 -3.05 -14.17
CA TYR A 7 -7.65 -2.51 -15.48
C TYR A 7 -8.21 -3.42 -16.57
N GLU A 8 -8.94 -2.84 -17.52
CA GLU A 8 -9.45 -3.59 -18.67
C GLU A 8 -8.37 -3.67 -19.75
N LEU A 9 -8.03 -4.88 -20.17
CA LEU A 9 -7.05 -5.12 -21.22
C LEU A 9 -7.76 -5.08 -22.58
N THR A 10 -7.57 -3.97 -23.29
CA THR A 10 -7.90 -3.81 -24.72
C THR A 10 -6.61 -3.81 -25.53
N ASP A 11 -6.68 -4.02 -26.85
CA ASP A 11 -5.50 -4.03 -27.72
C ASP A 11 -4.74 -2.69 -27.66
N ASP A 12 -5.46 -1.56 -27.73
CA ASP A 12 -4.87 -0.22 -27.60
C ASP A 12 -4.21 -0.01 -26.24
N PHE A 13 -4.81 -0.55 -25.16
CA PHE A 13 -4.24 -0.45 -23.83
C PHE A 13 -2.98 -1.31 -23.72
N GLU A 14 -2.99 -2.54 -24.24
CA GLU A 14 -1.84 -3.44 -24.28
C GLU A 14 -0.66 -2.82 -25.03
N GLU A 15 -0.90 -2.24 -26.21
CA GLU A 15 0.16 -1.57 -26.99
C GLU A 15 0.78 -0.42 -26.18
N ASN A 16 -0.08 0.43 -25.60
CA ASN A 16 0.34 1.58 -24.84
C ASN A 16 1.16 1.19 -23.59
N ILE A 17 0.64 0.27 -22.75
CA ILE A 17 1.34 -0.15 -21.54
C ILE A 17 2.62 -0.92 -21.87
N SER A 18 2.65 -1.68 -22.96
CA SER A 18 3.84 -2.44 -23.35
C SER A 18 4.96 -1.50 -23.76
N ALA A 19 4.62 -0.41 -24.47
CA ALA A 19 5.56 0.65 -24.79
C ALA A 19 6.08 1.34 -23.52
N GLU A 20 5.20 1.72 -22.59
CA GLU A 20 5.59 2.32 -21.29
C GLU A 20 6.56 1.43 -20.52
N ILE A 21 6.23 0.13 -20.37
CA ILE A 21 7.04 -0.81 -19.59
C ILE A 21 8.44 -0.95 -20.20
N ARG A 22 8.54 -1.17 -21.52
CA ARG A 22 9.84 -1.31 -22.20
C ARG A 22 10.69 -0.05 -22.05
N GLN A 23 10.10 1.12 -22.24
CA GLN A 23 10.80 2.39 -22.11
C GLN A 23 11.36 2.58 -20.69
N ASN A 24 10.56 2.29 -19.67
CA ASN A 24 10.98 2.41 -18.27
C ASN A 24 12.05 1.38 -17.89
N MET A 25 11.92 0.13 -18.32
CA MET A 25 12.95 -0.89 -18.07
C MET A 25 14.27 -0.52 -18.71
N ARG A 26 14.29 -0.12 -19.99
CA ARG A 26 15.53 0.32 -20.66
C ARG A 26 16.18 1.51 -19.97
N ARG A 27 15.37 2.43 -19.45
CA ARG A 27 15.84 3.60 -18.69
C ARG A 27 16.46 3.24 -17.34
N LEU A 28 15.97 2.17 -16.69
CA LEU A 28 16.28 1.87 -15.28
C LEU A 28 17.15 0.63 -15.07
N ARG A 29 17.18 -0.33 -16.01
CA ARG A 29 17.83 -1.65 -15.84
C ARG A 29 19.33 -1.61 -15.54
N SER A 30 20.02 -0.51 -15.89
CA SER A 30 21.45 -0.34 -15.58
C SER A 30 21.73 0.09 -14.13
N HIS A 31 20.70 0.43 -13.35
CA HIS A 31 20.87 0.84 -11.97
C HIS A 31 20.96 -0.36 -11.03
N ALA A 32 22.11 -0.52 -10.37
CA ALA A 32 22.35 -1.60 -9.42
C ALA A 32 21.35 -1.64 -8.25
N SER A 33 20.72 -0.51 -7.92
CA SER A 33 19.69 -0.42 -6.88
C SER A 33 18.35 -1.05 -7.25
N ILE A 34 18.08 -1.30 -8.53
CA ILE A 34 16.85 -1.99 -8.96
C ILE A 34 17.02 -3.48 -8.68
N ALA A 35 16.29 -4.02 -7.71
CA ALA A 35 16.42 -5.41 -7.28
C ALA A 35 15.45 -6.36 -8.00
N LEU A 36 14.22 -5.91 -8.27
CA LEU A 36 13.15 -6.68 -8.90
C LEU A 36 12.18 -5.75 -9.63
N TRP A 37 11.34 -6.35 -10.48
CA TRP A 37 10.18 -5.72 -11.11
C TRP A 37 8.91 -6.33 -10.52
N CYS A 38 8.01 -5.49 -9.96
CA CYS A 38 6.70 -5.93 -9.49
C CYS A 38 5.60 -5.47 -10.45
N GLY A 39 4.65 -6.35 -10.76
CA GLY A 39 3.59 -6.10 -11.74
C GLY A 39 2.58 -5.05 -11.27
N ASN A 40 2.07 -5.17 -10.04
CA ASN A 40 1.08 -4.26 -9.49
C ASN A 40 1.06 -4.23 -7.95
N ASN A 41 0.27 -3.31 -7.41
CA ASN A 41 -0.07 -3.24 -5.99
C ASN A 41 -1.51 -3.74 -5.72
N GLU A 42 -1.62 -4.73 -4.82
CA GLU A 42 -2.81 -5.28 -4.17
C GLU A 42 -3.90 -5.87 -5.08
N MET A 43 -3.66 -6.05 -6.38
CA MET A 43 -4.74 -6.45 -7.27
C MET A 43 -5.16 -7.92 -7.06
N GLU A 44 -4.25 -8.83 -6.68
CA GLU A 44 -4.66 -10.19 -6.30
C GLU A 44 -5.52 -10.18 -5.05
N THR A 45 -5.07 -9.47 -4.00
CA THR A 45 -5.80 -9.36 -2.74
C THR A 45 -7.18 -8.77 -2.96
N GLN A 46 -7.28 -7.68 -3.73
CA GLN A 46 -8.56 -7.03 -3.99
C GLN A 46 -9.50 -7.87 -4.85
N TYR A 47 -8.95 -8.71 -5.74
CA TYR A 47 -9.73 -9.74 -6.41
C TYR A 47 -10.24 -10.78 -5.41
N GLU A 48 -9.40 -11.30 -4.51
CA GLU A 48 -9.79 -12.28 -3.49
C GLU A 48 -10.85 -11.73 -2.53
N THR A 49 -10.68 -10.49 -2.06
CA THR A 49 -11.56 -9.82 -1.09
C THR A 49 -12.80 -9.18 -1.72
N LEU A 50 -13.01 -9.34 -3.03
CA LEU A 50 -14.17 -8.79 -3.75
C LEU A 50 -14.30 -7.26 -3.65
N ALA A 51 -13.18 -6.54 -3.70
CA ALA A 51 -13.20 -5.07 -3.71
C ALA A 51 -13.97 -4.49 -4.92
N TRP A 52 -14.09 -5.27 -6.00
CA TRP A 52 -14.94 -5.00 -7.15
C TRP A 52 -15.71 -6.25 -7.59
N GLN A 53 -16.75 -6.04 -8.39
CA GLN A 53 -17.54 -7.12 -8.98
C GLN A 53 -16.66 -7.97 -9.89
N LYS A 54 -16.55 -9.27 -9.59
CA LYS A 54 -15.82 -10.22 -10.45
C LYS A 54 -16.51 -10.40 -11.79
N SER A 55 -15.74 -10.33 -12.86
CA SER A 55 -16.12 -10.79 -14.19
C SER A 55 -15.05 -11.73 -14.74
N LYS A 56 -15.46 -12.68 -15.59
CA LYS A 56 -14.51 -13.57 -16.28
C LYS A 56 -13.46 -12.75 -17.04
N LYS A 57 -13.89 -11.65 -17.68
CA LYS A 57 -12.99 -10.76 -18.42
C LYS A 57 -11.88 -10.22 -17.50
N GLN A 58 -12.23 -9.62 -16.36
CA GLN A 58 -11.23 -9.06 -15.43
C GLN A 58 -10.25 -10.12 -14.89
N THR A 59 -10.73 -11.34 -14.61
CA THR A 59 -9.85 -12.45 -14.22
C THR A 59 -8.83 -12.76 -15.31
N TYR A 60 -9.29 -12.87 -16.56
CA TYR A 60 -8.40 -13.15 -17.69
C TYR A 60 -7.45 -11.99 -17.99
N ASP A 61 -7.96 -10.75 -18.01
CA ASP A 61 -7.16 -9.54 -18.25
C ASP A 61 -6.01 -9.42 -17.25
N TYR A 62 -6.26 -9.70 -15.97
CA TYR A 62 -5.23 -9.71 -14.94
C TYR A 62 -4.15 -10.75 -15.23
N ILE A 63 -4.52 -12.02 -15.39
CA ILE A 63 -3.55 -13.11 -15.63
C ILE A 63 -2.76 -12.80 -16.90
N HIS A 64 -3.45 -12.34 -17.95
CA HIS A 64 -2.81 -12.03 -19.23
C HIS A 64 -1.84 -10.86 -19.11
N LEU A 65 -2.20 -9.80 -18.41
CA LEU A 65 -1.31 -8.65 -18.22
C LEU A 65 -0.14 -8.99 -17.28
N TYR A 66 -0.44 -9.39 -16.05
CA TYR A 66 0.55 -9.49 -14.96
C TYR A 66 1.29 -10.82 -14.92
N GLU A 67 0.77 -11.90 -15.49
CA GLU A 67 1.43 -13.21 -15.45
C GLU A 67 1.92 -13.67 -16.84
N TYR A 68 1.56 -12.96 -17.91
CA TYR A 68 1.99 -13.29 -19.27
C TYR A 68 2.73 -12.13 -19.98
N ILE A 69 2.07 -10.98 -20.21
CA ILE A 69 2.64 -9.88 -21.01
C ILE A 69 3.85 -9.25 -20.33
N ILE A 70 3.69 -8.77 -19.09
CA ILE A 70 4.77 -8.10 -18.35
C ILE A 70 5.98 -9.02 -18.14
N PRO A 71 5.85 -10.27 -17.62
CA PRO A 71 7.01 -11.14 -17.44
C PRO A 71 7.73 -11.47 -18.75
N LYS A 72 6.99 -11.56 -19.87
CA LYS A 72 7.61 -11.71 -21.20
C LYS A 72 8.45 -10.49 -21.56
N ILE A 73 7.95 -9.28 -21.31
CA ILE A 73 8.71 -8.04 -21.53
C ILE A 73 9.94 -7.99 -20.61
N VAL A 74 9.83 -8.36 -19.33
CA VAL A 74 10.97 -8.42 -18.39
C VAL A 74 12.04 -9.36 -18.94
N LYS A 75 11.68 -10.55 -19.41
CA LYS A 75 12.62 -11.52 -19.97
C LYS A 75 13.34 -10.99 -21.21
N GLU A 76 12.70 -10.13 -22.00
CA GLU A 76 13.30 -9.53 -23.19
C GLU A 76 14.19 -8.32 -22.86
N GLU A 77 13.78 -7.49 -21.90
CA GLU A 77 14.44 -6.22 -21.60
C GLU A 77 15.44 -6.29 -20.44
N ASP A 78 15.24 -7.17 -19.46
CA ASP A 78 16.05 -7.27 -18.25
C ASP A 78 16.05 -8.71 -17.67
N PRO A 79 16.58 -9.70 -18.42
CA PRO A 79 16.46 -11.13 -18.07
C PRO A 79 17.16 -11.53 -16.78
N GLU A 80 18.03 -10.68 -16.23
CA GLU A 80 18.77 -10.97 -14.99
C GLU A 80 17.97 -10.58 -13.73
N LYS A 81 16.91 -9.77 -13.86
CA LYS A 81 16.09 -9.33 -12.73
C LYS A 81 14.87 -10.22 -12.52
N PHE A 82 14.56 -10.43 -11.25
CA PHE A 82 13.38 -11.17 -10.83
C PHE A 82 12.10 -10.36 -11.13
N TYR A 83 11.05 -11.07 -11.55
CA TYR A 83 9.72 -10.50 -11.73
C TYR A 83 8.74 -11.10 -10.71
N TRP A 84 7.94 -10.24 -10.10
CA TRP A 84 6.90 -10.58 -9.13
C TRP A 84 5.53 -10.10 -9.63
N PRO A 85 4.49 -10.94 -9.70
CA PRO A 85 3.25 -10.57 -10.40
C PRO A 85 2.42 -9.50 -9.69
N SER A 86 2.38 -9.51 -8.35
CA SER A 86 1.62 -8.60 -7.50
C SER A 86 2.27 -8.48 -6.12
N SER A 87 2.07 -7.37 -5.42
CA SER A 87 2.42 -7.20 -4.01
C SER A 87 1.12 -6.90 -3.24
N PRO A 88 0.64 -7.77 -2.34
CA PRO A 88 1.22 -9.06 -2.00
C PRO A 88 0.86 -10.13 -3.04
N SER A 89 1.62 -11.22 -3.06
CA SER A 89 1.32 -12.43 -3.84
C SER A 89 1.91 -13.67 -3.20
N SER A 90 1.35 -14.83 -3.55
CA SER A 90 1.93 -16.15 -3.27
C SER A 90 2.55 -16.80 -4.52
N GLY A 91 2.75 -16.03 -5.59
CA GLY A 91 3.27 -16.51 -6.87
C GLY A 91 2.29 -16.43 -8.04
N GLY A 92 1.18 -15.67 -7.89
CA GLY A 92 0.16 -15.46 -8.91
C GLY A 92 -1.07 -16.35 -8.76
N ASN A 93 -1.92 -16.31 -9.78
CA ASN A 93 -3.16 -17.08 -9.92
C ASN A 93 -4.23 -16.86 -8.85
N TYR A 94 -4.11 -15.81 -8.03
CA TYR A 94 -5.05 -15.57 -6.92
C TYR A 94 -5.06 -16.71 -5.89
N GLU A 95 -3.90 -17.31 -5.66
CA GLU A 95 -3.76 -18.41 -4.70
C GLU A 95 -3.34 -17.90 -3.32
N ASN A 96 -4.30 -17.35 -2.57
CA ASN A 96 -4.07 -16.80 -1.24
C ASN A 96 -2.92 -15.77 -1.27
N SER A 97 -3.17 -14.65 -1.92
CA SER A 97 -2.17 -13.61 -2.17
C SER A 97 -1.47 -13.10 -0.92
N ASN A 98 -2.09 -13.23 0.25
CA ASN A 98 -1.60 -12.74 1.53
C ASN A 98 -1.23 -13.88 2.51
N ALA A 99 -0.77 -15.01 1.98
CA ALA A 99 -0.41 -16.18 2.78
C ALA A 99 0.75 -15.87 3.73
N GLU A 100 0.66 -16.34 4.97
CA GLU A 100 1.69 -16.06 5.98
C GLU A 100 3.04 -16.75 5.67
N ASN A 101 3.00 -17.92 5.03
CA ASN A 101 4.15 -18.80 4.85
C ASN A 101 4.69 -18.87 3.40
N VAL A 102 4.12 -18.11 2.46
CA VAL A 102 4.51 -18.05 1.04
C VAL A 102 4.55 -16.60 0.58
N GLY A 103 5.54 -16.25 -0.25
CA GLY A 103 5.60 -14.94 -0.89
C GLY A 103 5.75 -13.77 0.08
N ASP A 104 5.12 -12.65 -0.24
CA ASP A 104 5.09 -11.44 0.56
C ASP A 104 3.68 -11.13 1.10
N THR A 105 3.59 -10.28 2.11
CA THR A 105 2.33 -10.00 2.82
C THR A 105 2.15 -8.50 3.06
N HIS A 106 0.91 -8.03 2.90
CA HIS A 106 0.44 -6.74 3.38
C HIS A 106 -0.41 -6.95 4.65
N TYR A 107 0.13 -6.65 5.83
CA TYR A 107 -0.58 -6.81 7.08
C TYR A 107 -1.13 -5.47 7.60
N TRP A 108 -2.40 -5.26 7.26
CA TRP A 108 -3.17 -4.08 7.64
C TRP A 108 -4.10 -4.30 8.84
N GLY A 109 -3.97 -5.43 9.55
CA GLY A 109 -4.79 -5.78 10.72
C GLY A 109 -4.69 -4.77 11.85
N VAL A 110 -3.50 -4.26 12.15
CA VAL A 110 -3.31 -3.21 13.15
C VAL A 110 -4.00 -1.91 12.71
N TRP A 111 -3.53 -1.26 11.64
CA TRP A 111 -4.07 0.06 11.30
C TRP A 111 -5.49 0.04 10.73
N HIS A 112 -5.77 -0.78 9.70
CA HIS A 112 -7.10 -0.85 9.10
C HIS A 112 -8.07 -1.71 9.93
N GLY A 113 -7.60 -2.84 10.47
CA GLY A 113 -8.40 -3.73 11.32
C GLY A 113 -8.59 -3.27 12.77
N SER A 114 -7.83 -2.27 13.21
CA SER A 114 -7.84 -1.76 14.60
C SER A 114 -7.35 -2.77 15.65
N GLU A 115 -6.51 -3.72 15.25
CA GLU A 115 -5.88 -4.68 16.16
C GLU A 115 -4.79 -3.99 17.01
N PRO A 116 -4.54 -4.43 18.26
CA PRO A 116 -3.48 -3.85 19.08
C PRO A 116 -2.10 -4.08 18.46
N PHE A 117 -1.12 -3.22 18.74
CA PHE A 117 0.26 -3.35 18.21
C PHE A 117 0.91 -4.71 18.50
N THR A 118 0.52 -5.35 19.61
CA THR A 118 0.99 -6.69 19.94
C THR A 118 0.63 -7.73 18.88
N ALA A 119 -0.38 -7.49 18.05
CA ALA A 119 -0.77 -8.39 16.96
C ALA A 119 0.34 -8.54 15.90
N TYR A 120 1.20 -7.52 15.69
CA TYR A 120 2.39 -7.68 14.85
C TYR A 120 3.31 -8.83 15.30
N ARG A 121 3.31 -9.17 16.60
CA ARG A 121 4.13 -10.25 17.16
C ARG A 121 3.49 -11.64 17.02
N SER A 122 2.24 -11.71 16.57
CA SER A 122 1.49 -12.96 16.42
C SER A 122 1.67 -13.61 15.05
N HIS A 123 2.29 -12.92 14.10
CA HIS A 123 2.45 -13.36 12.71
C HIS A 123 3.91 -13.60 12.35
N HIS A 124 4.15 -14.59 11.50
CA HIS A 124 5.46 -15.06 11.06
C HIS A 124 5.58 -15.03 9.54
N TYR A 125 5.39 -13.84 8.96
CA TYR A 125 5.46 -13.60 7.52
C TYR A 125 6.84 -13.93 6.95
N ARG A 126 6.89 -14.48 5.72
CA ARG A 126 8.15 -14.71 5.01
C ARG A 126 8.81 -13.41 4.59
N PHE A 127 7.99 -12.48 4.09
CA PHE A 127 8.37 -11.11 3.77
C PHE A 127 7.17 -10.20 4.00
N LEU A 128 7.32 -9.18 4.85
CA LEU A 128 6.26 -8.20 5.10
C LEU A 128 6.54 -6.95 4.25
N SER A 129 5.91 -6.87 3.08
CA SER A 129 6.10 -5.79 2.10
C SER A 129 5.31 -4.55 2.47
N GLU A 130 4.16 -4.69 3.14
CA GLU A 130 3.45 -3.56 3.72
C GLU A 130 2.90 -3.84 5.11
N PHE A 131 3.07 -2.84 5.96
CA PHE A 131 2.35 -2.60 7.21
C PHE A 131 2.60 -1.14 7.57
N GLY A 132 1.81 -0.58 8.47
CA GLY A 132 2.10 0.74 8.96
C GLY A 132 1.02 1.27 9.86
N PHE A 133 1.28 2.48 10.37
CA PHE A 133 0.41 3.21 11.27
C PHE A 133 0.50 4.70 10.93
N GLN A 134 -0.60 5.46 11.04
CA GLN A 134 -0.59 6.88 10.71
C GLN A 134 -0.23 7.75 11.92
N SER A 135 0.49 8.85 11.67
CA SER A 135 0.66 9.96 12.61
C SER A 135 0.29 11.29 11.95
N PHE A 136 0.11 12.33 12.76
CA PHE A 136 0.10 13.69 12.24
C PHE A 136 1.53 14.16 11.96
N PRO A 137 1.75 15.02 10.94
CA PRO A 137 3.06 15.59 10.69
C PRO A 137 3.46 16.56 11.81
N ALA A 138 4.74 16.95 11.83
CA ALA A 138 5.25 17.94 12.77
C ALA A 138 4.47 19.26 12.72
N LEU A 139 4.37 19.96 13.85
CA LEU A 139 3.63 21.21 13.97
C LEU A 139 4.02 22.25 12.91
N GLN A 140 5.29 22.30 12.52
CA GLN A 140 5.77 23.23 11.49
C GLN A 140 5.14 22.96 10.12
N THR A 141 4.86 21.69 9.79
CA THR A 141 4.12 21.32 8.58
C THR A 141 2.65 21.69 8.73
N VAL A 142 2.05 21.43 9.89
CA VAL A 142 0.65 21.80 10.16
C VAL A 142 0.41 23.30 10.00
N LYS A 143 1.31 24.13 10.52
CA LYS A 143 1.27 25.60 10.37
C LYS A 143 1.31 26.08 8.91
N ARG A 144 1.78 25.27 7.97
CA ARG A 144 1.81 25.65 6.54
C ARG A 144 0.44 25.53 5.86
N PHE A 145 -0.48 24.75 6.42
CA PHE A 145 -1.81 24.54 5.84
C PHE A 145 -2.97 24.90 6.77
N THR A 146 -2.69 25.44 7.96
CA THR A 146 -3.68 25.82 8.98
C THR A 146 -3.46 27.23 9.50
N GLU A 147 -4.54 27.94 9.79
CA GLU A 147 -4.53 29.08 10.71
C GLU A 147 -4.58 28.61 12.17
N ASP A 148 -4.38 29.50 13.14
CA ASP A 148 -4.42 29.13 14.57
C ASP A 148 -5.78 28.52 14.97
N GLY A 149 -6.89 29.02 14.41
CA GLY A 149 -8.25 28.51 14.68
C GLY A 149 -8.55 27.13 14.09
N ASP A 150 -7.75 26.66 13.13
CA ASP A 150 -7.94 25.37 12.48
C ASP A 150 -7.28 24.21 13.25
N ARG A 151 -6.49 24.50 14.29
CA ARG A 151 -5.64 23.51 15.01
C ARG A 151 -6.42 22.70 16.04
N ASN A 152 -7.40 21.99 15.51
CA ASN A 152 -8.14 20.92 16.15
C ASN A 152 -8.18 19.78 15.12
N ILE A 153 -7.83 18.55 15.51
CA ILE A 153 -7.71 17.44 14.55
C ILE A 153 -9.02 17.10 13.82
N PHE A 154 -10.17 17.52 14.35
CA PHE A 154 -11.50 17.38 13.73
C PHE A 154 -12.01 18.69 13.11
N SER A 155 -11.17 19.73 13.00
CA SER A 155 -11.54 20.92 12.25
C SER A 155 -11.72 20.58 10.77
N ARG A 156 -12.53 21.36 10.06
CA ARG A 156 -12.74 21.17 8.62
C ARG A 156 -11.41 21.13 7.86
N VAL A 157 -10.47 22.02 8.19
CA VAL A 157 -9.18 22.10 7.50
C VAL A 157 -8.34 20.85 7.77
N MET A 158 -8.26 20.38 9.02
CA MET A 158 -7.52 19.15 9.36
C MET A 158 -8.14 17.91 8.72
N GLU A 159 -9.47 17.77 8.76
CA GLU A 159 -10.19 16.66 8.12
C GLU A 159 -10.04 16.67 6.59
N MET A 160 -10.01 17.84 5.95
CA MET A 160 -9.73 17.94 4.51
C MET A 160 -8.29 17.52 4.14
N HIS A 161 -7.37 17.45 5.10
CA HIS A 161 -6.01 16.92 4.93
C HIS A 161 -5.88 15.47 5.41
N GLN A 162 -6.97 14.85 5.86
CA GLN A 162 -7.07 13.43 6.14
C GLN A 162 -7.76 12.72 4.95
N ARG A 163 -7.20 11.59 4.51
CA ARG A 163 -7.74 10.79 3.38
C ARG A 163 -8.29 9.43 3.79
N ASN A 164 -8.14 9.07 5.07
CA ASN A 164 -8.83 7.98 5.71
C ASN A 164 -9.83 8.55 6.74
N THR A 165 -11.12 8.44 6.44
CA THR A 165 -12.21 9.05 7.21
C THR A 165 -12.26 8.62 8.68
N ALA A 166 -11.75 7.43 9.03
CA ALA A 166 -11.75 6.92 10.40
C ALA A 166 -10.45 7.23 11.17
N ALA A 167 -9.41 7.71 10.47
CA ALA A 167 -8.05 7.70 11.00
C ALA A 167 -7.83 8.58 12.23
N ASN A 168 -8.37 9.79 12.25
CA ASN A 168 -8.19 10.70 13.39
C ASN A 168 -8.76 10.09 14.68
N GLY A 169 -9.94 9.46 14.57
CA GLY A 169 -10.56 8.72 15.67
C GLY A 169 -9.74 7.49 16.08
N LYS A 170 -9.19 6.74 15.12
CA LYS A 170 -8.29 5.61 15.39
C LYS A 170 -7.03 6.05 16.14
N ILE A 171 -6.36 7.11 15.69
CA ILE A 171 -5.16 7.64 16.36
C ILE A 171 -5.48 7.97 17.83
N LEU A 172 -6.59 8.66 18.09
CA LEU A 172 -7.00 8.95 19.48
C LEU A 172 -7.26 7.67 20.29
N ASN A 173 -7.90 6.67 19.67
CA ASN A 173 -8.15 5.40 20.33
C ASN A 173 -6.85 4.69 20.72
N TYR A 174 -5.86 4.61 19.82
CA TYR A 174 -4.55 4.03 20.15
C TYR A 174 -3.77 4.87 21.17
N ILE A 175 -3.80 6.20 21.08
CA ILE A 175 -3.18 7.07 22.11
C ILE A 175 -3.76 6.74 23.49
N SER A 176 -5.09 6.58 23.60
CA SER A 176 -5.75 6.29 24.87
C SER A 176 -5.40 4.92 25.47
N GLN A 177 -4.96 3.97 24.64
CA GLN A 177 -4.52 2.65 25.09
C GLN A 177 -3.05 2.63 25.52
N THR A 178 -2.21 3.53 24.97
CA THR A 178 -0.75 3.45 25.10
C THR A 178 -0.16 4.55 25.99
N TYR A 179 -0.72 5.76 25.97
CA TYR A 179 -0.16 6.93 26.68
C TYR A 179 -1.22 7.65 27.53
N LEU A 180 -0.74 8.55 28.39
CA LEU A 180 -1.60 9.56 28.98
C LEU A 180 -2.13 10.49 27.90
N TYR A 181 -3.39 10.90 28.02
CA TYR A 181 -4.03 11.72 27.01
C TYR A 181 -3.34 13.11 26.89
N PRO A 182 -3.02 13.58 25.66
CA PRO A 182 -2.33 14.83 25.44
C PRO A 182 -3.18 16.04 25.88
N LYS A 183 -2.53 17.07 26.44
CA LYS A 183 -3.22 18.22 27.05
C LYS A 183 -3.55 19.33 26.06
N ASN A 184 -2.82 19.37 24.94
CA ASN A 184 -2.95 20.40 23.92
C ASN A 184 -2.65 19.80 22.54
N PHE A 185 -2.88 20.61 21.50
CA PHE A 185 -2.71 20.19 20.12
C PHE A 185 -1.28 19.78 19.80
N ASP A 186 -0.29 20.55 20.24
CA ASP A 186 1.13 20.29 19.96
C ASP A 186 1.58 18.95 20.58
N GLU A 187 1.18 18.68 21.84
CA GLU A 187 1.38 17.40 22.51
C GLU A 187 0.68 16.26 21.77
N LEU A 188 -0.54 16.48 21.25
CA LEU A 188 -1.28 15.47 20.50
C LEU A 188 -0.54 15.07 19.23
N LEU A 189 -0.03 16.03 18.45
CA LEU A 189 0.75 15.74 17.26
C LEU A 189 2.01 14.94 17.62
N TYR A 190 2.72 15.36 18.67
CA TYR A 190 3.92 14.68 19.15
C TYR A 190 3.62 13.25 19.61
N CYS A 191 2.59 13.06 20.44
CA CYS A 191 2.15 11.74 20.90
C CYS A 191 1.75 10.85 19.73
N SER A 192 1.11 11.38 18.68
CA SER A 192 0.77 10.58 17.49
C SER A 192 2.00 10.08 16.72
N GLN A 193 3.10 10.86 16.72
CA GLN A 193 4.36 10.47 16.08
C GLN A 193 5.11 9.42 16.91
N LEU A 194 5.14 9.60 18.24
CA LEU A 194 5.68 8.57 19.14
C LEU A 194 4.87 7.28 19.01
N LEU A 195 3.54 7.40 18.96
CA LEU A 195 2.65 6.25 18.80
C LEU A 195 2.96 5.47 17.52
N GLN A 196 3.17 6.17 16.40
CA GLN A 196 3.59 5.54 15.15
C GLN A 196 4.98 4.91 15.24
N ALA A 197 5.90 5.51 15.98
CA ALA A 197 7.26 4.99 16.16
C ALA A 197 7.32 3.76 17.07
N ASP A 198 6.42 3.66 18.06
CA ASP A 198 6.32 2.54 19.00
C ASP A 198 5.47 1.37 18.46
N ALA A 199 4.67 1.61 17.41
CA ALA A 199 3.85 0.60 16.75
C ALA A 199 4.70 -0.47 16.04
#